data_AF-A0A7W0R7H6-F1
#
_entry.id   AF-A0A7W0R7H6-F1
#
_cell.length_a   1.000
_cell.length_b   1.000
_cell.length_c   1.000
_cell.angle_alpha   90.00
_cell.angle_beta   90.00
_cell.angle_gamma   90.00
#
_symmetry.space_group_name_H-M   'P 1'
#
loop_
_entity.id
_entity.type
_entity.pdbx_description
1 polymer ?
#
loop_
_entity_poly.entity_id
_entity_poly.type
_entity_poly.pdbx_seq_one_letter_code
_entity_poly.pdbx_strand_id
1 'polypeptide(L)'
;MDQRFIRNFSVIAHIDHGKSTLADRFLELTGALQAREMEAQVLDSMDLERERGITIKAHAVRLTYLAENGNSYILNLIDTPGHVDFSYEVTRSLAACEGALLLVDASQGVEAQTLANAYLAVENALEIIPVINKIDLPGAQPDEVKRQIEEIIGLDSTGAILASAKEGTGVHEILEAIVHRLPPPRGEPDAPLKALIFDSWYDPYRGVIILTRVIDGAVRPGMKIKLMAKGQEYIVDQVGVFSPKPNAVAELGVGEVGFIFAGIKTVTDAQVGDTITELARPTLQPFPGFKESKPMVFAGLYPVEGSEYPQLRDALEKLRLNDASFFWEPETSAALGFGFRCGFLGLLHMEIVQERLEREFDMDLVTTAPGVLYRVMLTDGEVVEIDSPSKLPDLSRIQKIEEPVITAMMLTPAEHVG
;
A
#
# COMPACT_ATOMS: atom_id res chain seq x y z
N MET A 1 -9.65 -13.21 -21.18
CA MET A 1 -9.98 -11.92 -21.83
C MET A 1 -8.79 -11.46 -22.65
N ASP A 2 -8.96 -10.49 -23.55
CA ASP A 2 -7.84 -9.95 -24.34
C ASP A 2 -7.13 -8.83 -23.58
N GLN A 3 -5.83 -9.02 -23.32
CA GLN A 3 -4.99 -8.09 -22.55
C GLN A 3 -4.92 -6.68 -23.13
N ARG A 4 -5.21 -6.51 -24.44
CA ARG A 4 -5.23 -5.19 -25.10
C ARG A 4 -6.28 -4.23 -24.51
N PHE A 5 -7.33 -4.78 -23.89
CA PHE A 5 -8.41 -4.01 -23.27
C PHE A 5 -8.30 -3.90 -21.74
N ILE A 6 -7.14 -4.24 -21.17
CA ILE A 6 -6.89 -4.11 -19.74
C ILE A 6 -5.95 -2.93 -19.49
N ARG A 7 -6.19 -2.16 -18.42
CA ARG A 7 -5.26 -1.14 -17.90
C ARG A 7 -5.14 -1.31 -16.40
N ASN A 8 -3.91 -1.50 -15.91
CA ASN A 8 -3.62 -1.53 -14.48
C ASN A 8 -2.94 -0.22 -14.10
N PHE A 9 -3.52 0.50 -13.15
CA PHE A 9 -2.99 1.80 -12.76
C PHE A 9 -3.23 2.08 -11.28
N SER A 10 -2.37 2.91 -10.71
CA SER A 10 -2.48 3.39 -9.34
C SER A 10 -2.62 4.90 -9.29
N VAL A 11 -3.26 5.43 -8.25
CA VAL A 11 -3.29 6.88 -8.01
C VAL A 11 -2.26 7.25 -6.95
N ILE A 12 -1.28 8.07 -7.32
CA ILE A 12 -0.24 8.57 -6.43
C ILE A 12 -0.43 10.06 -6.20
N ALA A 13 -0.37 10.48 -4.94
CA ALA A 13 -0.65 11.84 -4.52
C ALA A 13 -0.07 12.09 -3.12
N HIS A 14 0.12 13.36 -2.76
CA HIS A 14 0.27 13.76 -1.36
C HIS A 14 -1.06 13.59 -0.61
N ILE A 15 -0.99 13.63 0.72
CA ILE A 15 -2.16 13.63 1.60
C ILE A 15 -3.08 14.80 1.21
N ASP A 16 -4.39 14.59 1.31
CA ASP A 16 -5.43 15.55 0.99
C ASP A 16 -5.50 16.04 -0.46
N HIS A 17 -4.68 15.58 -1.39
CA HIS A 17 -4.78 15.97 -2.82
C HIS A 17 -6.02 15.42 -3.54
N GLY A 18 -6.87 14.66 -2.86
CA GLY A 18 -8.18 14.20 -3.34
C GLY A 18 -8.18 12.83 -4.02
N LYS A 19 -7.31 11.92 -3.56
CA LYS A 19 -7.16 10.55 -4.08
C LYS A 19 -8.45 9.72 -3.95
N SER A 20 -8.95 9.55 -2.72
CA SER A 20 -10.18 8.79 -2.45
C SER A 20 -11.39 9.40 -3.16
N THR A 21 -11.50 10.73 -3.18
CA THR A 21 -12.58 11.43 -3.89
C THR A 21 -12.54 11.16 -5.40
N LEU A 22 -11.35 11.10 -6.00
CA LEU A 22 -11.21 10.78 -7.43
C LEU A 22 -11.58 9.31 -7.69
N ALA A 23 -11.17 8.39 -6.82
CA ALA A 23 -11.53 6.99 -6.91
C ALA A 23 -13.06 6.79 -6.85
N ASP A 24 -13.75 7.49 -5.95
CA ASP A 24 -15.22 7.48 -5.88
C ASP A 24 -15.88 7.93 -7.19
N ARG A 25 -15.33 8.97 -7.84
CA ARG A 25 -15.86 9.43 -9.14
C ARG A 25 -15.64 8.42 -10.25
N PHE A 26 -14.54 7.66 -10.23
CA PHE A 26 -14.35 6.55 -11.16
C PHE A 26 -15.40 5.46 -10.94
N LEU A 27 -15.71 5.12 -9.68
CA LEU A 27 -16.76 4.14 -9.35
C LEU A 27 -18.13 4.58 -9.86
N GLU A 28 -18.47 5.85 -9.69
CA GLU A 28 -19.74 6.42 -10.14
C GLU A 28 -19.87 6.42 -11.67
N LEU A 29 -18.87 6.96 -12.38
CA LEU A 29 -18.91 7.10 -13.83
C LEU A 29 -18.87 5.76 -14.57
N THR A 30 -18.19 4.77 -14.01
CA THR A 30 -18.15 3.42 -14.58
C THR A 30 -19.38 2.58 -14.22
N GLY A 31 -20.27 3.11 -13.35
CA GLY A 31 -21.46 2.40 -12.88
C GLY A 31 -21.13 1.21 -11.98
N ALA A 32 -19.94 1.18 -11.40
CA ALA A 32 -19.50 0.11 -10.50
C ALA A 32 -20.33 0.07 -9.20
N LEU A 33 -20.88 1.21 -8.79
CA LEU A 33 -21.81 1.34 -7.66
C LEU A 33 -23.08 2.08 -8.07
N GLN A 34 -24.21 1.70 -7.48
CA GLN A 34 -25.44 2.47 -7.62
C GLN A 34 -25.38 3.71 -6.72
N ALA A 35 -26.03 4.81 -7.10
CA ALA A 35 -26.04 6.05 -6.32
C ALA A 35 -26.49 5.89 -4.84
N ARG A 36 -27.24 4.82 -4.53
CA ARG A 36 -27.66 4.46 -3.15
C ARG A 36 -26.60 3.73 -2.33
N GLU A 37 -25.59 3.18 -2.99
CA GLU A 37 -24.42 2.50 -2.39
C GLU A 37 -23.21 3.44 -2.32
N MET A 38 -23.33 4.65 -2.87
CA MET A 38 -22.32 5.70 -2.81
C MET A 38 -22.39 6.38 -1.44
N GLU A 39 -21.47 6.00 -0.57
CA GLU A 39 -21.07 6.81 0.59
C GLU A 39 -19.83 7.63 0.21
N ALA A 40 -19.46 8.65 0.99
CA ALA A 40 -18.19 9.34 0.75
C ALA A 40 -17.03 8.39 1.10
N GLN A 41 -16.03 8.31 0.22
CA GLN A 41 -14.82 7.49 0.38
C GLN A 41 -15.14 5.99 0.48
N VAL A 42 -15.74 5.41 -0.56
CA VAL A 42 -16.24 4.02 -0.53
C VAL A 42 -15.12 3.00 -0.40
N LEU A 43 -13.91 3.34 -0.88
CA LEU A 43 -12.73 2.48 -0.77
C LEU A 43 -12.09 2.51 0.62
N ASP A 44 -12.31 3.58 1.38
CA ASP A 44 -11.81 3.70 2.75
C ASP A 44 -12.69 2.82 3.65
N SER A 45 -12.19 1.61 3.92
CA SER A 45 -12.95 0.53 4.56
C SER A 45 -12.86 0.58 6.09
N MET A 46 -11.82 1.20 6.63
CA MET A 46 -11.61 1.35 8.07
C MET A 46 -12.25 2.65 8.57
N ASP A 47 -12.87 2.63 9.75
CA ASP A 47 -13.43 3.84 10.37
C ASP A 47 -12.36 4.92 10.56
N LEU A 48 -11.13 4.49 10.85
CA LEU A 48 -9.99 5.38 11.05
C LEU A 48 -9.56 6.12 9.78
N GLU A 49 -9.64 5.47 8.62
CA GLU A 49 -9.35 6.09 7.32
C GLU A 49 -10.31 7.25 7.05
N ARG A 50 -11.60 7.04 7.34
CA ARG A 50 -12.65 8.04 7.17
C ARG A 50 -12.53 9.21 8.16
N GLU A 51 -12.21 8.92 9.41
CA GLU A 51 -12.05 9.97 10.44
C GLU A 51 -10.84 10.87 10.16
N ARG A 52 -9.71 10.27 9.76
CA ARG A 52 -8.47 11.01 9.49
C ARG A 52 -8.37 11.50 8.04
N GLY A 53 -9.25 11.09 7.14
CA GLY A 53 -9.25 11.48 5.74
C GLY A 53 -8.07 10.92 4.93
N ILE A 54 -7.51 9.77 5.34
CA ILE A 54 -6.32 9.17 4.73
C ILE A 54 -6.58 7.73 4.31
N THR A 55 -5.98 7.30 3.20
CA THR A 55 -5.91 5.88 2.83
C THR A 55 -4.75 5.23 3.59
N ILE A 56 -5.06 4.23 4.42
CA ILE A 56 -4.09 3.47 5.21
C ILE A 56 -3.71 2.20 4.45
N LYS A 57 -4.70 1.53 3.82
CA LYS A 57 -4.48 0.28 3.10
C LYS A 57 -4.76 0.42 1.60
N ALA A 58 -3.91 -0.18 0.78
CA ALA A 58 -4.16 -0.25 -0.65
C ALA A 58 -5.41 -1.10 -1.00
N HIS A 59 -6.29 -0.56 -1.86
CA HIS A 59 -7.50 -1.24 -2.31
C HIS A 59 -7.47 -1.43 -3.84
N ALA A 60 -7.61 -2.68 -4.29
CA ALA A 60 -7.69 -3.00 -5.71
C ALA A 60 -9.16 -3.14 -6.15
N VAL A 61 -9.57 -2.38 -7.16
CA VAL A 61 -10.93 -2.43 -7.73
C VAL A 61 -10.88 -2.51 -9.25
N ARG A 62 -11.66 -3.43 -9.79
CA ARG A 62 -11.93 -3.60 -11.21
C ARG A 62 -13.12 -2.75 -11.63
N LEU A 63 -12.90 -1.90 -12.62
CA LEU A 63 -13.92 -1.07 -13.24
C LEU A 63 -14.13 -1.52 -14.69
N THR A 64 -15.37 -1.45 -15.15
CA THR A 64 -15.70 -1.66 -16.57
C THR A 64 -16.02 -0.31 -17.20
N TYR A 65 -15.28 0.07 -18.24
CA TYR A 65 -15.41 1.38 -18.87
C TYR A 65 -15.64 1.24 -20.37
N LEU A 66 -16.71 1.84 -20.88
CA LEU A 66 -16.96 1.94 -22.31
C LEU A 66 -16.29 3.22 -22.82
N ALA A 67 -15.16 3.08 -23.51
CA ALA A 67 -14.42 4.21 -24.05
C ALA A 67 -15.13 4.82 -25.27
N GLU A 68 -14.79 6.07 -25.60
CA GLU A 68 -15.33 6.79 -26.76
C GLU A 68 -15.04 6.09 -28.09
N ASN A 69 -14.00 5.25 -28.15
CA ASN A 69 -13.70 4.42 -29.32
C ASN A 69 -14.66 3.24 -29.52
N GLY A 70 -15.65 3.07 -28.64
CA GLY A 70 -16.68 2.04 -28.69
C GLY A 70 -16.27 0.68 -28.11
N ASN A 71 -15.05 0.53 -27.61
CA ASN A 71 -14.59 -0.70 -26.97
C ASN A 71 -14.77 -0.63 -25.44
N SER A 72 -15.07 -1.79 -24.85
CA SER A 72 -15.13 -1.93 -23.39
C SER A 72 -13.75 -2.30 -22.84
N TYR A 73 -13.29 -1.55 -21.85
CA TYR A 73 -12.03 -1.73 -21.16
C TYR A 73 -12.25 -2.16 -19.71
N ILE A 74 -11.30 -2.93 -19.20
CA ILE A 74 -11.18 -3.27 -17.80
C ILE A 74 -10.08 -2.40 -17.21
N LEU A 75 -10.45 -1.54 -16.28
CA LEU A 75 -9.53 -0.67 -15.57
C LEU A 75 -9.36 -1.22 -14.16
N ASN A 76 -8.19 -1.75 -13.83
CA ASN A 76 -7.86 -2.15 -12.47
C ASN A 76 -7.20 -0.97 -11.78
N LEU A 77 -7.97 -0.32 -10.91
CA LEU A 77 -7.55 0.75 -10.03
C LEU A 77 -6.93 0.14 -8.77
N ILE A 78 -5.70 0.51 -8.45
CA ILE A 78 -5.08 0.24 -7.15
C ILE A 78 -4.93 1.55 -6.41
N ASP A 79 -5.80 1.79 -5.43
CA ASP A 79 -5.69 2.95 -4.58
C ASP A 79 -4.51 2.79 -3.63
N THR A 80 -3.71 3.83 -3.43
CA THR A 80 -2.46 3.76 -2.65
C THR A 80 -2.49 4.71 -1.46
N PRO A 81 -1.80 4.40 -0.35
CA PRO A 81 -1.62 5.37 0.72
C PRO A 81 -0.91 6.65 0.26
N GLY A 82 -1.24 7.80 0.88
CA GLY A 82 -0.56 9.08 0.63
C GLY A 82 0.64 9.33 1.54
N HIS A 83 0.66 8.72 2.73
CA HIS A 83 1.61 9.04 3.78
C HIS A 83 2.93 8.26 3.66
N VAL A 84 4.04 8.89 4.06
CA VAL A 84 5.41 8.33 3.95
C VAL A 84 5.61 7.02 4.73
N ASP A 85 4.99 6.91 5.90
CA ASP A 85 4.99 5.69 6.73
C ASP A 85 4.50 4.46 5.94
N PHE A 86 3.64 4.64 4.94
CA PHE A 86 3.09 3.57 4.11
C PHE A 86 3.74 3.47 2.72
N SER A 87 4.94 4.02 2.56
CA SER A 87 5.72 3.94 1.30
C SER A 87 5.95 2.50 0.81
N TYR A 88 6.01 1.53 1.73
CA TYR A 88 6.06 0.12 1.39
C TYR A 88 4.80 -0.32 0.64
N GLU A 89 3.61 0.11 1.07
CA GLU A 89 2.35 -0.17 0.37
C GLU A 89 2.35 0.43 -1.04
N VAL A 90 2.78 1.69 -1.15
CA VAL A 90 2.85 2.39 -2.44
C VAL A 90 3.74 1.62 -3.42
N THR A 91 4.92 1.18 -2.98
CA THR A 91 5.86 0.41 -3.81
C THR A 91 5.25 -0.91 -4.30
N ARG A 92 4.54 -1.62 -3.43
CA ARG A 92 3.87 -2.89 -3.77
C ARG A 92 2.78 -2.70 -4.81
N SER A 93 1.97 -1.66 -4.65
CA SER A 93 0.90 -1.31 -5.57
C SER A 93 1.42 -0.87 -6.93
N LEU A 94 2.48 -0.05 -6.97
CA LEU A 94 3.10 0.40 -8.22
C LEU A 94 3.66 -0.78 -9.02
N ALA A 95 4.27 -1.77 -8.36
CA ALA A 95 4.76 -2.99 -9.01
C ALA A 95 3.63 -3.85 -9.62
N ALA A 96 2.37 -3.61 -9.26
CA ALA A 96 1.20 -4.27 -9.85
C ALA A 96 0.55 -3.46 -11.00
N CYS A 97 1.15 -2.35 -11.42
CA CYS A 97 0.59 -1.48 -12.47
C CYS A 97 1.46 -1.40 -13.72
N GLU A 98 0.88 -0.85 -14.79
CA GLU A 98 1.58 -0.38 -16.00
C GLU A 98 1.76 1.15 -16.01
N GLY A 99 0.95 1.85 -15.22
CA GLY A 99 0.98 3.30 -15.13
C GLY A 99 0.49 3.83 -13.80
N ALA A 100 0.68 5.14 -13.60
CA ALA A 100 0.21 5.84 -12.41
C ALA A 100 -0.40 7.20 -12.77
N LEU A 101 -1.46 7.58 -12.06
CA LEU A 101 -1.99 8.94 -12.09
C LEU A 101 -1.28 9.75 -11.01
N LEU A 102 -0.55 10.78 -11.40
CA LEU A 102 0.09 11.71 -10.47
C LEU A 102 -0.86 12.86 -10.17
N LEU A 103 -1.52 12.80 -9.03
CA LEU A 103 -2.54 13.77 -8.62
C LEU A 103 -1.91 14.89 -7.78
N VAL A 104 -2.02 16.12 -8.29
CA VAL A 104 -1.44 17.33 -7.66
C VAL A 104 -2.55 18.34 -7.40
N ASP A 105 -2.66 18.85 -6.18
CA ASP A 105 -3.65 19.87 -5.82
C ASP A 105 -3.30 21.21 -6.50
N ALA A 106 -4.24 21.78 -7.25
CA ALA A 106 -4.06 23.04 -7.95
C ALA A 106 -3.76 24.22 -7.02
N SER A 107 -4.13 24.15 -5.74
CA SER A 107 -3.96 25.23 -4.75
C SER A 107 -2.69 25.09 -3.89
N GLN A 108 -2.20 23.86 -3.70
CA GLN A 108 -1.00 23.58 -2.90
C GLN A 108 0.24 23.40 -3.78
N GLY A 109 0.09 22.70 -4.91
CA GLY A 109 1.19 22.38 -5.81
C GLY A 109 1.95 21.11 -5.45
N VAL A 110 3.21 21.04 -5.87
CA VAL A 110 4.05 19.85 -5.69
C VAL A 110 4.63 19.80 -4.27
N GLU A 111 4.14 18.83 -3.50
CA GLU A 111 4.59 18.53 -2.14
C GLU A 111 5.65 17.41 -2.09
N ALA A 112 6.29 17.23 -0.93
CA ALA A 112 7.37 16.26 -0.75
C ALA A 112 6.95 14.81 -1.06
N GLN A 113 5.74 14.39 -0.67
CA GLN A 113 5.25 13.04 -0.97
C GLN A 113 4.86 12.87 -2.43
N THR A 114 4.37 13.93 -3.09
CA THR A 114 4.15 13.93 -4.55
C THR A 114 5.45 13.62 -5.27
N LEU A 115 6.54 14.28 -4.88
CA LEU A 115 7.85 14.05 -5.47
C LEU A 115 8.38 12.64 -5.19
N ALA A 116 8.32 12.19 -3.93
CA ALA A 116 8.79 10.86 -3.54
C ALA A 116 8.04 9.74 -4.29
N ASN A 117 6.71 9.82 -4.38
CA ASN A 117 5.90 8.84 -5.08
C ASN A 117 6.11 8.88 -6.60
N ALA A 118 6.33 10.06 -7.18
CA ALA A 118 6.67 10.19 -8.59
C ALA A 118 8.01 9.50 -8.91
N TYR A 119 9.04 9.67 -8.07
CA TYR A 119 10.30 8.95 -8.23
C TYR A 119 10.11 7.43 -8.16
N LEU A 120 9.32 6.92 -7.20
CA LEU A 120 9.01 5.49 -7.12
C LEU A 120 8.32 4.97 -8.39
N ALA A 121 7.40 5.74 -8.98
CA ALA A 121 6.74 5.37 -10.22
C ALA A 121 7.73 5.33 -11.41
N VAL A 122 8.65 6.30 -11.50
CA VAL A 122 9.72 6.33 -12.52
C VAL A 122 10.68 5.16 -12.35
N GLU A 123 11.09 4.83 -11.12
CA GLU A 123 11.96 3.67 -10.83
C GLU A 123 11.32 2.35 -11.24
N ASN A 124 9.98 2.26 -11.19
CA ASN A 124 9.21 1.11 -11.66
C ASN A 124 8.87 1.17 -13.16
N ALA A 125 9.42 2.15 -13.89
CA ALA A 125 9.20 2.37 -15.33
C ALA A 125 7.71 2.46 -15.71
N LEU A 126 6.89 3.07 -14.85
CA LEU A 126 5.48 3.29 -15.09
C LEU A 126 5.25 4.50 -15.97
N GLU A 127 4.23 4.42 -16.83
CA GLU A 127 3.73 5.59 -17.56
C GLU A 127 2.96 6.50 -16.59
N ILE A 128 3.37 7.76 -16.46
CA ILE A 128 2.79 8.69 -15.49
C ILE A 128 1.89 9.70 -16.22
N ILE A 129 0.63 9.79 -15.80
CA ILE A 129 -0.31 10.80 -16.28
C ILE A 129 -0.46 11.88 -15.21
N PRO A 130 0.02 13.11 -15.44
CA PRO A 130 -0.17 14.21 -14.50
C PRO A 130 -1.63 14.71 -14.52
N VAL A 131 -2.22 14.80 -13.34
CA VAL A 131 -3.59 15.29 -13.12
C VAL A 131 -3.54 16.39 -12.07
N ILE A 132 -4.05 17.57 -12.43
CA ILE A 132 -4.13 18.73 -11.54
C ILE A 132 -5.56 18.80 -11.01
N ASN A 133 -5.73 18.47 -9.74
CA ASN A 133 -7.02 18.35 -9.06
C ASN A 133 -7.44 19.64 -8.35
N LYS A 134 -8.69 19.69 -7.90
CA LYS A 134 -9.27 20.80 -7.11
C LYS A 134 -9.23 22.16 -7.83
N ILE A 135 -9.42 22.14 -9.15
CA ILE A 135 -9.53 23.38 -9.95
C ILE A 135 -10.74 24.23 -9.60
N ASP A 136 -11.70 23.69 -8.84
CA ASP A 136 -12.87 24.41 -8.32
C ASP A 136 -12.53 25.38 -7.17
N LEU A 137 -11.36 25.24 -6.54
CA LEU A 137 -10.98 26.10 -5.42
C LEU A 137 -10.59 27.51 -5.90
N PRO A 138 -10.98 28.57 -5.17
CA PRO A 138 -10.67 29.95 -5.55
C PRO A 138 -9.17 30.27 -5.54
N GLY A 139 -8.36 29.49 -4.82
CA GLY A 139 -6.90 29.59 -4.79
C GLY A 139 -6.17 28.70 -5.80
N ALA A 140 -6.88 28.01 -6.69
CA ALA A 140 -6.28 27.13 -7.68
C ALA A 140 -5.41 27.90 -8.68
N GLN A 141 -4.19 27.44 -8.89
CA GLN A 141 -3.21 28.00 -9.83
C GLN A 141 -2.67 26.91 -10.77
N PRO A 142 -3.50 26.36 -11.69
CA PRO A 142 -3.11 25.20 -12.49
C PRO A 142 -1.86 25.41 -13.34
N ASP A 143 -1.66 26.61 -13.89
CA ASP A 143 -0.49 26.92 -14.72
C ASP A 143 0.81 26.95 -13.92
N GLU A 144 0.76 27.40 -12.66
CA GLU A 144 1.94 27.35 -11.78
C GLU A 144 2.24 25.91 -11.35
N VAL A 145 1.21 25.12 -11.06
CA VAL A 145 1.39 23.70 -10.73
C VAL A 145 1.97 22.91 -11.91
N LYS A 146 1.56 23.21 -13.15
CA LYS A 146 2.20 22.66 -14.36
C LYS A 146 3.70 22.92 -14.39
N ARG A 147 4.09 24.18 -14.16
CA ARG A 147 5.50 24.57 -14.09
C ARG A 147 6.24 23.82 -12.98
N GLN A 148 5.64 23.66 -11.80
CA GLN A 148 6.25 22.91 -10.71
C GLN A 148 6.45 21.43 -11.06
N ILE A 149 5.49 20.80 -11.75
CA ILE A 149 5.62 19.41 -12.21
C ILE A 149 6.81 19.28 -13.19
N GLU A 150 6.98 20.24 -14.10
CA GLU A 150 8.11 20.27 -15.04
C GLU A 150 9.45 20.56 -14.36
N GLU A 151 9.51 21.57 -13.50
CA GLU A 151 10.75 22.07 -12.90
C GLU A 151 11.24 21.18 -11.73
N ILE A 152 10.33 20.65 -10.91
CA ILE A 152 10.66 19.91 -9.68
C ILE A 152 10.68 18.40 -9.93
N ILE A 153 9.67 17.87 -10.62
CA ILE A 153 9.54 16.43 -10.86
C ILE A 153 10.25 16.02 -12.16
N GLY A 154 10.33 16.93 -13.14
CA GLY A 154 10.94 16.64 -14.44
C GLY A 154 10.01 15.91 -15.40
N LEU A 155 8.69 16.02 -15.22
CA LEU A 155 7.68 15.40 -16.08
C LEU A 155 7.08 16.43 -17.05
N ASP A 156 6.81 16.01 -18.29
CA ASP A 156 6.11 16.85 -19.27
C ASP A 156 4.66 17.11 -18.81
N SER A 157 4.34 18.38 -18.55
CA SER A 157 3.02 18.79 -18.06
C SER A 157 2.10 19.33 -19.16
N THR A 158 2.55 19.39 -20.43
CA THR A 158 1.72 19.90 -21.53
C THR A 158 0.44 19.11 -21.72
N GLY A 159 0.49 17.80 -21.48
CA GLY A 159 -0.66 16.89 -21.51
C GLY A 159 -1.41 16.76 -20.18
N ALA A 160 -1.10 17.57 -19.16
CA ALA A 160 -1.70 17.45 -17.83
C ALA A 160 -3.20 17.75 -17.86
N ILE A 161 -3.97 16.90 -17.18
CA ILE A 161 -5.42 16.96 -17.18
C ILE A 161 -5.88 17.81 -16.00
N LEU A 162 -6.70 18.82 -16.27
CA LEU A 162 -7.30 19.66 -15.24
C LEU A 162 -8.60 19.02 -14.79
N ALA A 163 -8.72 18.73 -13.50
CA ALA A 163 -9.88 18.05 -12.95
C ALA A 163 -10.33 18.63 -11.60
N SER A 164 -11.62 18.45 -11.32
CA SER A 164 -12.17 18.57 -9.97
C SER A 164 -12.85 17.26 -9.63
N ALA A 165 -12.23 16.45 -8.77
CA ALA A 165 -12.85 15.23 -8.25
C ALA A 165 -14.15 15.55 -7.48
N LYS A 166 -14.26 16.76 -6.90
CA LYS A 166 -15.45 17.19 -6.18
C LYS A 166 -16.61 17.49 -7.13
N GLU A 167 -16.39 18.23 -8.20
CA GLU A 167 -17.44 18.59 -9.17
C GLU A 167 -17.64 17.54 -10.28
N GLY A 168 -16.68 16.63 -10.46
CA GLY A 168 -16.65 15.63 -11.54
C GLY A 168 -16.05 16.14 -12.86
N THR A 169 -15.73 17.43 -12.97
CA THR A 169 -15.08 18.03 -14.13
C THR A 169 -13.72 17.37 -14.39
N GLY A 170 -13.42 16.99 -15.64
CA GLY A 170 -12.11 16.41 -16.00
C GLY A 170 -11.99 14.90 -15.76
N VAL A 171 -12.92 14.27 -15.02
CA VAL A 171 -12.80 12.85 -14.64
C VAL A 171 -12.97 11.92 -15.84
N HIS A 172 -13.88 12.26 -16.76
CA HIS A 172 -14.06 11.51 -18.01
C HIS A 172 -12.80 11.60 -18.88
N GLU A 173 -12.19 12.77 -18.97
CA GLU A 173 -10.93 12.99 -19.70
C GLU A 173 -9.77 12.19 -19.07
N ILE A 174 -9.76 12.01 -17.75
CA ILE A 174 -8.81 11.11 -17.08
C ILE A 174 -9.04 9.66 -17.50
N LEU A 175 -10.28 9.16 -17.51
CA LEU A 175 -10.60 7.79 -17.92
C LEU A 175 -10.19 7.53 -19.38
N GLU A 176 -10.47 8.47 -20.29
CA GLU A 176 -10.01 8.39 -21.68
C GLU A 176 -8.48 8.41 -21.76
N ALA A 177 -7.80 9.27 -20.99
CA ALA A 177 -6.34 9.30 -20.96
C ALA A 177 -5.73 7.98 -20.46
N ILE A 178 -6.34 7.33 -19.46
CA ILE A 178 -5.93 5.99 -18.99
C ILE A 178 -6.00 4.98 -20.14
N VAL A 179 -7.06 5.01 -20.93
CA VAL A 179 -7.26 4.09 -22.06
C VAL A 179 -6.22 4.31 -23.16
N HIS A 180 -5.97 5.57 -23.54
CA HIS A 180 -5.14 5.91 -24.71
C HIS A 180 -3.65 6.05 -24.41
N ARG A 181 -3.28 6.48 -23.21
CA ARG A 181 -1.87 6.76 -22.85
C ARG A 181 -1.20 5.60 -22.12
N LEU A 182 -1.92 4.89 -21.23
CA LEU A 182 -1.31 3.77 -20.51
C LEU A 182 -1.17 2.55 -21.42
N PRO A 183 -0.04 1.82 -21.33
CA PRO A 183 0.13 0.59 -22.09
C PRO A 183 -0.75 -0.54 -21.54
N PRO A 184 -1.20 -1.48 -22.39
CA PRO A 184 -1.81 -2.71 -21.92
C PRO A 184 -0.78 -3.60 -21.21
N PRO A 185 -1.23 -4.48 -20.30
CA PRO A 185 -0.36 -5.44 -19.67
C PRO A 185 0.29 -6.39 -20.68
N ARG A 186 1.53 -6.77 -20.35
CA ARG A 186 2.35 -7.69 -21.14
C ARG A 186 2.42 -9.03 -20.44
N GLY A 187 2.40 -10.10 -21.23
CA GLY A 187 2.55 -11.47 -20.76
C GLY A 187 2.15 -12.49 -21.81
N GLU A 188 2.44 -13.75 -21.52
CA GLU A 188 2.14 -14.88 -22.41
C GLU A 188 1.05 -15.78 -21.79
N PRO A 189 -0.16 -15.88 -22.41
CA PRO A 189 -1.24 -16.70 -21.87
C PRO A 189 -0.95 -18.21 -21.80
N ASP A 190 -0.09 -18.69 -22.70
CA ASP A 190 0.28 -20.11 -22.77
C ASP A 190 1.50 -20.46 -21.91
N ALA A 191 2.18 -19.47 -21.36
CA ALA A 191 3.34 -19.67 -20.49
C ALA A 191 2.92 -20.24 -19.12
N PRO A 192 3.87 -20.81 -18.35
CA PRO A 192 3.66 -21.20 -16.96
C PRO A 192 3.02 -20.09 -16.13
N LEU A 193 2.11 -20.44 -15.22
CA LEU A 193 1.52 -19.46 -14.31
C LEU A 193 2.63 -18.69 -13.57
N LYS A 194 2.60 -17.37 -13.69
CA LYS A 194 3.43 -16.45 -12.93
C LYS A 194 2.56 -15.30 -12.44
N ALA A 195 2.17 -15.36 -11.18
CA ALA A 195 1.36 -14.30 -10.56
C ALA A 195 2.09 -13.70 -9.35
N LEU A 196 2.09 -12.37 -9.25
CA LEU A 196 2.71 -11.62 -8.16
C LEU A 196 1.71 -11.47 -7.02
N ILE A 197 2.11 -11.79 -5.79
CA ILE A 197 1.37 -11.41 -4.59
C ILE A 197 1.77 -9.99 -4.23
N PHE A 198 0.84 -9.02 -4.34
CA PHE A 198 1.14 -7.64 -3.98
C PHE A 198 0.44 -7.19 -2.69
N ASP A 199 -0.55 -7.94 -2.21
CA ASP A 199 -1.12 -7.77 -0.87
C ASP A 199 -1.77 -9.08 -0.36
N SER A 200 -1.95 -9.19 0.95
CA SER A 200 -2.62 -10.32 1.59
C SER A 200 -3.14 -9.95 2.98
N TRP A 201 -4.29 -10.49 3.38
CA TRP A 201 -4.81 -10.32 4.75
C TRP A 201 -5.62 -11.53 5.20
N TYR A 202 -5.89 -11.60 6.50
CA TYR A 202 -6.65 -12.68 7.09
C TYR A 202 -8.15 -12.34 7.14
N ASP A 203 -8.98 -13.25 6.63
CA ASP A 203 -10.43 -13.23 6.79
C ASP A 203 -10.86 -14.38 7.73
N PRO A 204 -11.67 -14.11 8.77
CA PRO A 204 -12.10 -15.13 9.73
C PRO A 204 -12.86 -16.31 9.14
N TYR A 205 -13.54 -16.13 8.01
CA TYR A 205 -14.37 -17.14 7.38
C TYR A 205 -13.67 -17.84 6.21
N ARG A 206 -12.82 -17.11 5.48
CA ARG A 206 -12.20 -17.57 4.23
C ARG A 206 -10.71 -17.90 4.38
N GLY A 207 -10.10 -17.59 5.52
CA GLY A 207 -8.66 -17.70 5.71
C GLY A 207 -7.91 -16.56 5.03
N VAL A 208 -6.68 -16.79 4.60
CA VAL A 208 -5.87 -15.73 3.97
C VAL A 208 -6.40 -15.42 2.56
N ILE A 209 -6.77 -14.15 2.36
CA ILE A 209 -7.08 -13.59 1.05
C ILE A 209 -5.77 -13.12 0.43
N ILE A 210 -5.47 -13.59 -0.78
CA ILE A 210 -4.27 -13.17 -1.52
C ILE A 210 -4.71 -12.26 -2.66
N LEU A 211 -4.27 -11.01 -2.67
CA LEU A 211 -4.37 -10.14 -3.84
C LEU A 211 -3.21 -10.40 -4.78
N THR A 212 -3.55 -10.67 -6.03
CA THR A 212 -2.58 -11.06 -7.03
C THR A 212 -2.80 -10.38 -8.38
N ARG A 213 -1.68 -10.19 -9.09
CA ARG A 213 -1.65 -9.81 -10.50
C ARG A 213 -1.06 -10.96 -11.30
N VAL A 214 -1.80 -11.46 -12.27
CA VAL A 214 -1.31 -12.49 -13.18
C VAL A 214 -0.49 -11.84 -14.29
N ILE A 215 0.77 -12.25 -14.42
CA ILE A 215 1.70 -11.73 -15.43
C ILE A 215 1.77 -12.70 -16.59
N ASP A 216 1.96 -13.99 -16.30
CA ASP A 216 1.98 -15.04 -17.32
C ASP A 216 1.02 -16.17 -16.95
N GLY A 217 0.46 -16.83 -17.97
CA GLY A 217 -0.46 -17.94 -17.80
C GLY A 217 -1.84 -17.52 -17.29
N ALA A 218 -2.48 -18.44 -16.57
CA ALA A 218 -3.79 -18.22 -15.95
C ALA A 218 -3.95 -19.09 -14.70
N VAL A 219 -4.75 -18.61 -13.74
CA VAL A 219 -5.11 -19.34 -12.52
C VAL A 219 -6.60 -19.62 -12.49
N ARG A 220 -6.97 -20.84 -12.10
CA ARG A 220 -8.35 -21.34 -12.07
C ARG A 220 -8.65 -22.08 -10.77
N PRO A 221 -9.93 -22.10 -10.32
CA PRO A 221 -10.35 -22.98 -9.24
C PRO A 221 -10.01 -24.45 -9.54
N GLY A 222 -9.56 -25.18 -8.52
CA GLY A 222 -9.09 -26.56 -8.58
C GLY A 222 -7.63 -26.71 -9.02
N MET A 223 -6.95 -25.64 -9.43
CA MET A 223 -5.55 -25.70 -9.84
C MET A 223 -4.64 -25.90 -8.63
N LYS A 224 -3.63 -26.77 -8.78
CA LYS A 224 -2.55 -26.91 -7.79
C LYS A 224 -1.51 -25.84 -8.03
N ILE A 225 -1.31 -24.98 -7.03
CA ILE A 225 -0.36 -23.88 -7.07
C ILE A 225 0.75 -24.09 -6.06
N LYS A 226 1.88 -23.43 -6.30
CA LYS A 226 3.04 -23.38 -5.43
C LYS A 226 3.43 -21.93 -5.18
N LEU A 227 3.61 -21.59 -3.92
CA LEU A 227 4.20 -20.32 -3.48
C LEU A 227 5.72 -20.50 -3.47
N MET A 228 6.45 -19.68 -4.23
CA MET A 228 7.86 -19.94 -4.52
C MET A 228 8.79 -19.62 -3.35
N ALA A 229 8.48 -18.66 -2.48
CA ALA A 229 9.35 -18.24 -1.38
C ALA A 229 9.61 -19.36 -0.37
N LYS A 230 8.54 -20.02 0.09
CA LYS A 230 8.62 -21.17 1.03
C LYS A 230 8.49 -22.53 0.36
N GLY A 231 8.10 -22.56 -0.92
CA GLY A 231 7.88 -23.79 -1.67
C GLY A 231 6.64 -24.58 -1.26
N GLN A 232 5.70 -23.95 -0.56
CA GLN A 232 4.47 -24.60 -0.10
C GLN A 232 3.46 -24.76 -1.23
N GLU A 233 2.68 -25.85 -1.17
CA GLU A 233 1.73 -26.25 -2.20
C GLU A 233 0.29 -26.12 -1.68
N TYR A 234 -0.58 -25.55 -2.51
CA TYR A 234 -1.99 -25.34 -2.19
C TYR A 234 -2.89 -25.67 -3.38
N ILE A 235 -4.18 -25.84 -3.12
CA ILE A 235 -5.20 -25.99 -4.14
C ILE A 235 -6.02 -24.71 -4.13
N VAL A 236 -6.21 -24.11 -5.31
CA VAL A 236 -7.05 -22.92 -5.46
C VAL A 236 -8.51 -23.33 -5.26
N ASP A 237 -9.15 -22.81 -4.23
CA ASP A 237 -10.57 -23.05 -3.97
C ASP A 237 -11.44 -22.14 -4.85
N GLN A 238 -11.06 -20.87 -4.93
CA GLN A 238 -11.80 -19.85 -5.66
C GLN A 238 -10.86 -18.72 -6.10
N VAL A 239 -11.17 -18.15 -7.27
CA VAL A 239 -10.57 -16.91 -7.76
C VAL A 239 -11.68 -15.89 -7.99
N GLY A 240 -11.34 -14.61 -7.87
CA GLY A 240 -12.31 -13.54 -8.00
C GLY A 240 -11.68 -12.18 -8.22
N VAL A 241 -12.53 -11.19 -8.39
CA VAL A 241 -12.15 -9.79 -8.63
C VAL A 241 -13.00 -8.91 -7.72
N PHE A 242 -12.44 -7.79 -7.28
CA PHE A 242 -13.20 -6.79 -6.53
C PHE A 242 -13.83 -5.82 -7.52
N SER A 243 -15.16 -5.75 -7.56
CA SER A 243 -15.87 -4.88 -8.50
C SER A 243 -17.14 -4.29 -7.89
N PRO A 244 -17.07 -3.36 -6.94
CA PRO A 244 -16.11 -3.19 -5.83
C PRO A 244 -16.31 -4.22 -4.71
N LYS A 245 -17.46 -4.92 -4.73
CA LYS A 245 -17.71 -6.10 -3.91
C LYS A 245 -16.97 -7.31 -4.48
N PRO A 246 -16.60 -8.29 -3.64
CA PRO A 246 -15.91 -9.50 -4.10
C PRO A 246 -16.82 -10.34 -4.99
N ASN A 247 -16.44 -10.51 -6.26
CA ASN A 247 -17.15 -11.30 -7.25
C ASN A 247 -16.28 -12.48 -7.70
N ALA A 248 -16.81 -13.69 -7.62
CA ALA A 248 -16.11 -14.88 -8.10
C ALA A 248 -16.05 -14.90 -9.63
N VAL A 249 -14.91 -15.30 -10.19
CA VAL A 249 -14.71 -15.46 -11.63
C VAL A 249 -14.21 -16.87 -11.94
N ALA A 250 -14.35 -17.29 -13.19
CA ALA A 250 -13.93 -18.64 -13.61
C ALA A 250 -12.41 -18.79 -13.70
N GLU A 251 -11.70 -17.71 -14.07
CA GLU A 251 -10.26 -17.67 -14.22
C GLU A 251 -9.75 -16.24 -14.06
N LEU A 252 -8.48 -16.10 -13.66
CA LEU A 252 -7.72 -14.86 -13.81
C LEU A 252 -6.60 -15.15 -14.83
N GLY A 253 -6.59 -14.41 -15.94
CA GLY A 253 -5.59 -14.51 -17.01
C GLY A 253 -4.59 -13.37 -17.00
N VAL A 254 -3.69 -13.38 -17.98
CA VAL A 254 -2.63 -12.36 -18.16
C VAL A 254 -3.17 -10.93 -18.03
N GLY A 255 -2.49 -10.16 -17.18
CA GLY A 255 -2.77 -8.76 -16.91
C GLY A 255 -3.92 -8.50 -15.94
N GLU A 256 -4.66 -9.53 -15.53
CA GLU A 256 -5.77 -9.37 -14.60
C GLU A 256 -5.29 -9.27 -13.14
N VAL A 257 -5.92 -8.35 -12.41
CA VAL A 257 -5.81 -8.20 -10.96
C VAL A 257 -7.05 -8.82 -10.31
N GLY A 258 -6.84 -9.56 -9.22
CA GLY A 258 -7.91 -10.23 -8.49
C GLY A 258 -7.44 -10.83 -7.17
N PHE A 259 -8.30 -11.65 -6.56
CA PHE A 259 -8.00 -12.38 -5.34
C PHE A 259 -8.01 -13.89 -5.56
N ILE A 260 -7.25 -14.60 -4.73
CA ILE A 260 -7.19 -16.07 -4.66
C ILE A 260 -7.51 -16.52 -3.24
N PHE A 261 -8.35 -17.55 -3.13
CA PHE A 261 -8.54 -18.37 -1.94
C PHE A 261 -7.95 -19.76 -2.19
N ALA A 262 -7.10 -20.23 -1.28
CA ALA A 262 -6.43 -21.52 -1.40
C ALA A 262 -6.26 -22.25 -0.05
N GLY A 263 -7.21 -22.05 0.88
CA GLY A 263 -7.21 -22.66 2.21
C GLY A 263 -5.99 -22.34 3.09
N ILE A 264 -5.27 -21.25 2.81
CA ILE A 264 -4.11 -20.83 3.58
C ILE A 264 -4.58 -20.31 4.94
N LYS A 265 -3.97 -20.83 6.02
CA LYS A 265 -4.34 -20.49 7.40
C LYS A 265 -3.53 -19.36 7.99
N THR A 266 -2.32 -19.13 7.49
CA THR A 266 -1.36 -18.20 8.09
C THR A 266 -0.87 -17.22 7.04
N VAL A 267 -0.98 -15.92 7.30
CA VAL A 267 -0.59 -14.87 6.35
C VAL A 267 0.91 -14.91 6.04
N THR A 268 1.73 -15.35 6.99
CA THR A 268 3.18 -15.50 6.78
C THR A 268 3.54 -16.53 5.71
N ASP A 269 2.64 -17.44 5.32
CA ASP A 269 2.83 -18.38 4.22
C ASP A 269 2.60 -17.72 2.85
N ALA A 270 1.73 -16.72 2.77
CA ALA A 270 1.47 -15.91 1.59
C ALA A 270 2.23 -14.58 1.67
N GLN A 271 3.56 -14.65 1.57
CA GLN A 271 4.38 -13.45 1.69
C GLN A 271 4.14 -12.48 0.55
N VAL A 272 4.04 -11.20 0.89
CA VAL A 272 3.89 -10.16 -0.12
C VAL A 272 5.21 -9.99 -0.88
N GLY A 273 5.11 -10.00 -2.21
CA GLY A 273 6.24 -10.06 -3.14
C GLY A 273 6.59 -11.47 -3.61
N ASP A 274 5.95 -12.50 -3.05
CA ASP A 274 6.12 -13.86 -3.52
C ASP A 274 5.44 -14.08 -4.88
N THR A 275 5.87 -15.14 -5.57
CA THR A 275 5.37 -15.58 -6.86
C THR A 275 4.54 -16.85 -6.68
N ILE A 276 3.32 -16.82 -7.21
CA ILE A 276 2.47 -17.98 -7.36
C ILE A 276 2.73 -18.60 -8.72
N THR A 277 2.97 -19.91 -8.74
CA THR A 277 3.12 -20.68 -9.98
C THR A 277 2.33 -21.97 -9.94
N GLU A 278 2.09 -22.58 -11.10
CA GLU A 278 1.38 -23.86 -11.18
C GLU A 278 2.31 -25.04 -10.88
N LEU A 279 1.84 -26.02 -10.12
CA LEU A 279 2.68 -27.13 -9.67
C LEU A 279 3.09 -28.06 -10.82
N ALA A 280 2.20 -28.27 -11.80
CA ALA A 280 2.44 -29.16 -12.92
C ALA A 280 3.50 -28.63 -13.89
N ARG A 281 3.61 -27.30 -13.99
CA ARG A 281 4.50 -26.60 -14.92
C ARG A 281 5.00 -25.32 -14.24
N PRO A 282 5.95 -25.42 -13.31
CA PRO A 282 6.42 -24.27 -12.55
C PRO A 282 7.18 -23.29 -13.44
N THR A 283 7.05 -22.00 -13.14
CA THR A 283 7.89 -20.96 -13.74
C THR A 283 9.33 -21.09 -13.27
N LEU A 284 10.28 -20.73 -14.14
CA LEU A 284 11.71 -20.93 -13.90
C LEU A 284 12.29 -19.91 -12.93
N GLN A 285 11.78 -18.68 -12.94
CA GLN A 285 12.31 -17.57 -12.17
C GLN A 285 11.18 -16.85 -11.41
N PRO A 286 11.29 -16.73 -10.07
CA PRO A 286 10.36 -15.91 -9.31
C PRO A 286 10.53 -14.43 -9.66
N PHE A 287 9.58 -13.61 -9.23
CA PHE A 287 9.79 -12.16 -9.15
C PHE A 287 10.95 -11.83 -8.21
N PRO A 288 11.65 -10.70 -8.41
CA PRO A 288 12.75 -10.26 -7.55
C PRO A 288 12.34 -10.00 -6.09
N GLY A 289 11.05 -10.18 -5.73
CA GLY A 289 10.52 -9.98 -4.39
C GLY A 289 10.46 -8.51 -4.01
N PHE A 290 9.80 -8.22 -2.89
CA PHE A 290 9.91 -6.93 -2.24
C PHE A 290 10.96 -6.99 -1.13
N LYS A 291 11.63 -5.86 -0.87
CA LYS A 291 12.47 -5.75 0.33
C LYS A 291 11.56 -5.75 1.55
N GLU A 292 11.92 -6.53 2.57
CA GLU A 292 11.21 -6.50 3.85
C GLU A 292 11.19 -5.08 4.42
N SER A 293 10.01 -4.65 4.86
CA SER A 293 9.85 -3.37 5.54
C SER A 293 10.54 -3.41 6.90
N LYS A 294 11.47 -2.48 7.14
CA LYS A 294 12.15 -2.39 8.43
C LYS A 294 11.46 -1.36 9.32
N PRO A 295 11.12 -1.71 10.58
CA PRO A 295 10.66 -0.73 11.55
C PRO A 295 11.73 0.35 11.79
N MET A 296 11.31 1.61 11.80
CA MET A 296 12.18 2.77 12.03
C MET A 296 11.93 3.39 13.42
N VAL A 297 10.72 3.22 13.95
CA VAL A 297 10.29 3.76 15.24
C VAL A 297 9.93 2.59 16.15
N PHE A 298 10.35 2.66 17.41
CA PHE A 298 10.05 1.64 18.41
C PHE A 298 9.45 2.28 19.66
N ALA A 299 8.36 1.71 20.16
CA ALA A 299 7.74 2.11 21.41
C ALA A 299 7.31 0.87 22.20
N GLY A 300 7.33 0.99 23.53
CA GLY A 300 6.80 -0.04 24.42
C GLY A 300 5.31 0.21 24.66
N LEU A 301 4.48 -0.81 24.43
CA LEU A 301 3.05 -0.84 24.72
C LEU A 301 2.79 -1.72 25.95
N TYR A 302 2.15 -1.13 26.96
CA TYR A 302 1.87 -1.79 28.24
C TYR A 302 0.38 -1.67 28.53
N PRO A 303 -0.31 -2.74 28.99
CA PRO A 303 -1.68 -2.62 29.44
C PRO A 303 -1.72 -1.82 30.75
N VAL A 304 -2.78 -1.03 30.96
CA VAL A 304 -3.00 -0.33 32.23
C VAL A 304 -3.17 -1.34 33.37
N GLU A 305 -3.87 -2.45 33.10
CA GLU A 305 -4.05 -3.55 34.04
C GLU A 305 -3.17 -4.76 33.65
N GLY A 306 -2.29 -5.19 34.56
CA GLY A 306 -1.39 -6.32 34.30
C GLY A 306 -2.09 -7.65 34.00
N SER A 307 -3.37 -7.81 34.38
CA SER A 307 -4.21 -8.96 34.02
C SER A 307 -4.55 -9.03 32.53
N GLU A 308 -4.46 -7.93 31.80
CA GLU A 308 -4.80 -7.84 30.38
C GLU A 308 -3.62 -8.18 29.46
N TYR A 309 -2.43 -8.42 30.01
CA TYR A 309 -1.26 -8.83 29.23
C TYR A 309 -1.53 -9.99 28.24
N PRO A 310 -2.25 -11.07 28.60
CA PRO A 310 -2.61 -12.12 27.64
C PRO A 310 -3.54 -11.61 26.53
N GLN A 311 -4.48 -10.71 26.83
CA GLN A 311 -5.40 -10.14 25.85
C GLN A 311 -4.66 -9.22 24.88
N LEU A 312 -3.75 -8.39 25.39
CA LEU A 312 -2.87 -7.56 24.57
C LEU A 312 -2.02 -8.43 23.64
N ARG A 313 -1.46 -9.53 24.13
CA ARG A 313 -0.71 -10.47 23.29
C ARG A 313 -1.57 -11.00 22.14
N ASP A 314 -2.77 -11.48 22.44
CA ASP A 314 -3.69 -12.02 21.44
C ASP A 314 -4.11 -10.96 20.43
N ALA A 315 -4.29 -9.71 20.86
CA ALA A 315 -4.58 -8.57 20.00
C ALA A 315 -3.41 -8.25 19.06
N LEU A 316 -2.18 -8.20 19.58
CA LEU A 316 -0.96 -7.99 18.78
C LEU A 316 -0.72 -9.13 17.78
N GLU A 317 -0.99 -10.38 18.16
CA GLU A 317 -0.93 -11.54 17.27
C GLU A 317 -1.94 -11.40 16.11
N LYS A 318 -3.18 -10.99 16.40
CA LYS A 318 -4.21 -10.75 15.38
C LYS A 318 -3.90 -9.56 14.48
N LEU A 319 -3.38 -8.47 15.04
CA LEU A 319 -3.04 -7.26 14.28
C LEU A 319 -1.90 -7.55 13.29
N ARG A 320 -0.87 -8.28 13.73
CA ARG A 320 0.25 -8.73 12.89
C ARG A 320 -0.18 -9.63 11.72
N LEU A 321 -1.32 -10.33 11.81
CA LEU A 321 -1.82 -11.08 10.67
C LEU A 321 -2.22 -10.17 9.50
N ASN A 322 -2.68 -8.96 9.77
CA ASN A 322 -3.13 -8.02 8.74
C ASN A 322 -2.08 -6.97 8.41
N ASP A 323 -1.10 -6.76 9.29
CA ASP A 323 0.00 -5.81 9.09
C ASP A 323 1.36 -6.52 9.14
N ALA A 324 1.92 -6.75 7.96
CA ALA A 324 3.22 -7.41 7.81
C ALA A 324 4.40 -6.52 8.27
N SER A 325 4.19 -5.21 8.39
CA SER A 325 5.22 -4.25 8.79
C SER A 325 5.34 -4.08 10.30
N PHE A 326 4.28 -4.46 11.03
CA PHE A 326 4.23 -4.41 12.47
C PHE A 326 5.05 -5.52 13.12
N PHE A 327 6.02 -5.11 13.96
CA PHE A 327 6.87 -6.02 14.73
C PHE A 327 6.58 -5.87 16.22
N TRP A 328 6.66 -6.97 16.96
CA TRP A 328 6.58 -6.92 18.42
C TRP A 328 7.40 -8.04 19.07
N GLU A 329 7.90 -7.76 20.26
CA GLU A 329 8.51 -8.74 21.14
C GLU A 329 8.14 -8.47 22.61
N PRO A 330 8.06 -9.50 23.48
CA PRO A 330 7.79 -9.30 24.89
C PRO A 330 8.86 -8.45 25.57
N GLU A 331 8.44 -7.45 26.35
CA GLU A 331 9.32 -6.60 27.16
C GLU A 331 8.82 -6.56 28.61
N THR A 332 9.73 -6.42 29.57
CA THR A 332 9.37 -6.19 30.97
C THR A 332 10.01 -4.89 31.45
N SER A 333 9.17 -3.97 31.89
CA SER A 333 9.55 -2.70 32.49
C SER A 333 9.50 -2.79 34.01
N ALA A 334 10.50 -2.22 34.68
CA ALA A 334 10.51 -2.13 36.14
C ALA A 334 9.36 -1.28 36.70
N ALA A 335 8.87 -0.30 35.93
CA ALA A 335 7.81 0.62 36.35
C ALA A 335 6.42 0.22 35.83
N LEU A 336 6.35 -0.31 34.61
CA LEU A 336 5.09 -0.59 33.91
C LEU A 336 4.73 -2.09 33.88
N GLY A 337 5.61 -2.97 34.37
CA GLY A 337 5.38 -4.40 34.40
C GLY A 337 5.57 -5.06 33.03
N PHE A 338 4.73 -6.05 32.73
CA PHE A 338 4.81 -6.83 31.49
C PHE A 338 4.11 -6.09 30.34
N GLY A 339 4.81 -5.97 29.20
CA GLY A 339 4.28 -5.38 27.98
C GLY A 339 5.02 -5.87 26.76
N PHE A 340 4.99 -5.09 25.69
CA PHE A 340 5.59 -5.45 24.42
C PHE A 340 6.38 -4.29 23.84
N ARG A 341 7.62 -4.56 23.40
CA ARG A 341 8.37 -3.63 22.56
C ARG A 341 7.87 -3.80 21.13
N CYS A 342 7.30 -2.74 20.58
CA CYS A 342 6.67 -2.74 19.27
C CYS A 342 7.47 -1.86 18.30
N GLY A 343 7.62 -2.33 17.06
CA GLY A 343 8.29 -1.64 15.96
C GLY A 343 7.28 -1.20 14.89
N PHE A 344 7.43 0.04 14.43
CA PHE A 344 6.55 0.74 13.51
C PHE A 344 7.35 1.37 12.35
N LEU A 345 6.70 1.58 11.20
CA LEU A 345 7.29 2.28 10.06
C LEU A 345 7.53 3.77 10.33
N GLY A 346 6.71 4.37 11.19
CA GLY A 346 6.83 5.77 11.61
C GLY A 346 5.84 6.09 12.73
N LEU A 347 5.70 7.39 13.04
CA LEU A 347 4.85 7.87 14.12
C LEU A 347 3.36 7.71 13.81
N LEU A 348 2.94 7.98 12.57
CA LEU A 348 1.53 7.83 12.20
C LEU A 348 1.14 6.35 12.24
N HIS A 349 2.01 5.46 11.77
CA HIS A 349 1.78 4.03 11.87
C HIS A 349 1.63 3.58 13.35
N MET A 350 2.44 4.14 14.26
CA MET A 350 2.31 3.87 15.69
C MET A 350 0.95 4.33 16.25
N GLU A 351 0.52 5.54 15.92
CA GLU A 351 -0.79 6.06 16.35
C GLU A 351 -1.95 5.20 15.83
N ILE A 352 -1.90 4.79 14.55
CA ILE A 352 -2.91 3.91 13.94
C ILE A 352 -2.97 2.58 14.67
N VAL A 353 -1.83 1.93 14.91
CA VAL A 353 -1.80 0.65 15.62
C VAL A 353 -2.34 0.81 17.05
N GLN A 354 -1.98 1.89 17.75
CA GLN A 354 -2.49 2.16 19.09
C GLN A 354 -4.02 2.32 19.09
N GLU A 355 -4.56 3.19 18.22
CA GLU A 355 -6.01 3.42 18.15
C GLU A 355 -6.79 2.16 17.75
N ARG A 356 -6.20 1.31 16.89
CA ARG A 356 -6.80 0.02 16.56
C ARG A 356 -6.84 -0.92 17.76
N LEU A 357 -5.78 -0.98 18.57
CA LEU A 357 -5.78 -1.78 19.79
C LEU A 357 -6.82 -1.29 20.80
N GLU A 358 -6.94 0.03 20.97
CA GLU A 358 -7.92 0.65 21.86
C GLU A 358 -9.36 0.41 21.37
N ARG A 359 -9.63 0.56 20.07
CA ARG A 359 -11.01 0.50 19.52
C ARG A 359 -11.46 -0.90 19.12
N GLU A 360 -10.62 -1.67 18.42
CA GLU A 360 -11.01 -3.00 17.90
C GLU A 360 -10.90 -4.08 18.97
N PHE A 361 -10.02 -3.90 19.96
CA PHE A 361 -9.73 -4.88 21.01
C PHE A 361 -10.08 -4.41 22.42
N ASP A 362 -10.62 -3.19 22.58
CA ASP A 362 -11.05 -2.60 23.86
C ASP A 362 -9.94 -2.60 24.91
N MET A 363 -8.70 -2.26 24.49
CA MET A 363 -7.51 -2.28 25.34
C MET A 363 -7.09 -0.89 25.79
N ASP A 364 -6.99 -0.69 27.11
CA ASP A 364 -6.40 0.52 27.68
C ASP A 364 -4.87 0.39 27.76
N LEU A 365 -4.16 1.25 27.02
CA LEU A 365 -2.71 1.14 26.83
C LEU A 365 -1.94 2.36 27.35
N VAL A 366 -0.76 2.08 27.90
CA VAL A 366 0.29 3.05 28.20
C VAL A 366 1.41 2.87 27.19
N THR A 367 1.57 3.87 26.32
CA THR A 367 2.65 3.92 25.33
C THR A 367 3.84 4.71 25.88
N THR A 368 5.03 4.12 25.80
CA THR A 368 6.28 4.83 26.16
C THR A 368 6.72 5.77 25.03
N ALA A 369 7.59 6.72 25.33
CA ALA A 369 8.12 7.63 24.31
C ALA A 369 8.77 6.83 23.15
N PRO A 370 8.48 7.19 21.89
CA PRO A 370 9.07 6.51 20.75
C PRO A 370 10.58 6.72 20.74
N GLY A 371 11.31 5.67 20.36
CA GLY A 371 12.75 5.65 20.21
C GLY A 371 13.16 5.05 18.87
N VAL A 372 14.45 5.09 18.61
CA VAL A 372 15.07 4.52 17.41
C VAL A 372 16.02 3.40 17.79
N LEU A 373 16.43 2.61 16.81
CA LEU A 373 17.40 1.54 16.99
C LEU A 373 18.83 2.11 16.98
N TYR A 374 19.56 1.90 18.05
CA TYR A 374 20.96 2.28 18.19
C TYR A 374 21.88 1.10 17.89
N ARG A 375 23.05 1.38 17.32
CA ARG A 375 24.12 0.39 17.17
C ARG A 375 25.22 0.66 18.19
N VAL A 376 25.46 -0.30 19.07
CA VAL A 376 26.49 -0.19 20.10
C VAL A 376 27.63 -1.14 19.78
N MET A 377 28.81 -0.55 19.51
CA MET A 377 30.05 -1.28 19.37
C MET A 377 30.67 -1.49 20.73
N LEU A 378 30.86 -2.75 21.10
CA LEU A 378 31.50 -3.18 22.33
C LEU A 378 33.04 -3.17 22.18
N THR A 379 33.72 -3.11 23.32
CA THR A 379 35.20 -3.12 23.43
C THR A 379 35.85 -4.40 22.90
N ASP A 380 35.09 -5.50 22.80
CA ASP A 380 35.50 -6.77 22.19
C ASP A 380 35.30 -6.79 20.66
N GLY A 381 34.74 -5.71 20.09
CA GLY A 381 34.46 -5.56 18.66
C GLY A 381 33.10 -6.07 18.21
N GLU A 382 32.29 -6.66 19.10
CA GLU A 382 30.92 -7.06 18.81
C GLU A 382 30.02 -5.82 18.62
N VAL A 383 29.10 -5.85 17.65
CA VAL A 383 28.11 -4.79 17.43
C VAL A 383 26.74 -5.32 17.81
N VAL A 384 26.11 -4.67 18.78
CA VAL A 384 24.78 -5.03 19.28
C VAL A 384 23.79 -3.94 18.89
N GLU A 385 22.64 -4.34 18.37
CA GLU A 385 21.53 -3.44 18.06
C GLU A 385 20.60 -3.32 19.28
N ILE A 386 20.28 -2.07 19.66
CA ILE A 386 19.55 -1.75 20.89
C ILE A 386 18.35 -0.89 20.54
N ASP A 387 17.18 -1.41 20.84
CA ASP A 387 15.89 -0.74 20.68
C ASP A 387 15.35 -0.17 22.01
N SER A 388 15.83 -0.62 23.17
CA SER A 388 15.37 -0.23 24.50
C SER A 388 16.54 0.23 25.38
N PRO A 389 16.46 1.39 26.06
CA PRO A 389 17.50 1.85 26.98
C PRO A 389 17.84 0.85 28.09
N SER A 390 16.89 -0.01 28.46
CA SER A 390 17.09 -1.05 29.49
C SER A 390 18.08 -2.16 29.06
N LYS A 391 18.26 -2.36 27.75
CA LYS A 391 19.18 -3.34 27.16
C LYS A 391 20.58 -2.77 26.94
N LEU A 392 20.84 -1.52 27.33
CA LEU A 392 22.15 -0.89 27.17
C LEU A 392 23.22 -1.65 27.98
N PRO A 393 24.30 -2.13 27.34
CA PRO A 393 25.42 -2.79 28.03
C PRO A 393 26.05 -1.88 29.08
N ASP A 394 26.80 -2.49 30.00
CA ASP A 394 27.60 -1.74 30.97
C ASP A 394 28.52 -0.75 30.24
N LEU A 395 28.54 0.51 30.70
CA LEU A 395 29.29 1.60 30.07
C LEU A 395 30.78 1.27 29.89
N SER A 396 31.36 0.43 30.75
CA SER A 396 32.75 -0.02 30.63
C SER A 396 33.02 -0.89 29.40
N ARG A 397 31.99 -1.57 28.88
CA ARG A 397 32.09 -2.42 27.69
C ARG A 397 31.82 -1.66 26.40
N ILE A 398 31.36 -0.41 26.44
CA ILE A 398 30.95 0.35 25.27
C ILE A 398 32.15 1.11 24.69
N GLN A 399 32.43 0.88 23.41
CA GLN A 399 33.43 1.63 22.66
C GLN A 399 32.81 2.82 21.92
N LYS A 400 31.69 2.60 21.24
CA LYS A 400 31.01 3.60 20.41
C LYS A 400 29.51 3.31 20.37
N ILE A 401 28.71 4.36 20.35
CA ILE A 401 27.27 4.30 20.08
C ILE A 401 27.02 5.05 18.78
N GLU A 402 26.27 4.45 17.87
CA GLU A 402 25.82 5.02 16.61
C GLU A 402 24.29 5.13 16.64
N GLU A 403 23.81 6.28 16.20
CA GLU A 403 22.39 6.55 16.02
C GLU A 403 22.04 6.61 14.53
N PRO A 404 20.79 6.32 14.14
CA PRO A 404 20.38 6.42 12.75
C PRO A 404 20.33 7.88 12.32
N VAL A 405 21.04 8.19 11.23
CA VAL A 405 21.03 9.51 10.60
C VAL A 405 20.31 9.41 9.27
N ILE A 406 19.34 10.29 9.04
CA ILE A 406 18.60 10.37 7.78
C ILE A 406 19.05 11.60 6.98
N THR A 407 18.98 11.47 5.64
CA THR A 407 19.02 12.64 4.77
C THR A 407 17.57 13.08 4.53
N ALA A 408 17.19 14.22 5.09
CA ALA A 408 15.85 14.77 4.91
C ALA A 408 15.82 15.74 3.72
N MET A 409 14.83 15.58 2.85
CA MET A 409 14.51 16.57 1.82
C MET A 409 13.34 17.41 2.30
N MET A 410 13.56 18.71 2.45
CA MET A 410 12.54 19.65 2.90
C MET A 410 12.18 20.57 1.72
N LEU A 411 10.91 20.60 1.35
CA LEU A 411 10.37 21.63 0.48
C LEU A 411 9.74 22.70 1.36
N THR A 412 10.16 23.94 1.16
CA THR A 412 9.62 25.08 1.89
C THR A 412 9.78 26.33 1.03
N PRO A 413 8.84 27.28 1.09
CA PRO A 413 9.03 28.61 0.52
C PRO A 413 10.34 29.25 1.01
N ALA A 414 11.00 30.04 0.15
CA ALA A 414 12.29 30.66 0.47
C ALA A 414 12.25 31.53 1.75
N GLU A 415 11.09 32.09 2.08
CA GLU A 415 10.85 32.91 3.27
C GLU A 415 10.80 32.13 4.59
N HIS A 416 10.68 30.80 4.54
CA HIS A 416 10.55 29.91 5.70
C HIS A 416 11.78 29.03 5.94
N VAL A 417 12.91 29.36 5.32
CA VAL A 417 14.16 28.59 5.45
C VAL A 417 14.86 28.82 6.79
N GLY A 418 14.75 30.02 7.36
CA GLY A 418 15.38 30.42 8.63
C GLY A 418 14.45 30.20 9.81
#